data_AF-A0AB34J142-F1
#
_entry.id   AF-A0AB34J142-F1
#
_cell.length_a   1.000
_cell.length_b   1.000
_cell.length_c   1.000
_cell.angle_alpha   90.00
_cell.angle_beta   90.00
_cell.angle_gamma   90.00
#
_symmetry.space_group_name_H-M   'P 1'
#
loop_
_entity.id
_entity.type
_entity.pdbx_description
1 polymer ?
#
loop_
_entity_poly.entity_id
_entity_poly.type
_entity_poly.pdbx_seq_one_letter_code
_entity_poly.pdbx_strand_id
1 'polypeptide(L)'
;MGTTRASFVWRWRRQRRAARRARTYSGARVPPSGRVAELHASSAASAAPRAFFRRFVRARRPVALRFPLAELRTLPPEWWALPPRRAARIQLDAEWREGDHARFGRGERARLSYAQLLASLRAGKTSYYLTTQQAAPADEGVLALPLPCVDAELRRRGGRGVPLAPRLAGPLVPQSVNLWLGRSAAAGTSSGLHHDYHDNLYVLLHGTKRFRLFSPADARRMYTVGRLARVHPNGRINYAGQLTSSDGLGPEEAAEAECLEARAAKRRAERKLMIAEATVEEEEEEAMEEEGGRDAESAPLRAARRRAAAAEAALRRAAGRLQRSKAQMARVRRGEGGEAEGAAAKGATPPNFSRIGALPRGAPSTWASSATGRRFPRLLRARCAEVTLEAGNMLYLPCGWFHEVTSAGDHCALNYWFHPPDTGQYKRPYRAAKFWKREWERIKRYSEHQREVGS
;
A
#
# COMPACT_ATOMS: atom_id res chain seq x y z
N MET A 1 52.09 1.17 20.86
CA MET A 1 50.64 0.91 21.06
C MET A 1 49.82 2.11 20.57
N GLY A 2 49.26 2.11 19.36
CA GLY A 2 48.54 3.29 18.84
C GLY A 2 47.58 3.09 17.66
N THR A 3 47.53 1.90 17.05
CA THR A 3 46.84 1.67 15.76
C THR A 3 45.49 0.94 15.84
N THR A 4 45.03 0.52 17.03
CA THR A 4 43.82 -0.32 17.18
C THR A 4 42.52 0.45 17.48
N ARG A 5 42.57 1.65 18.08
CA ARG A 5 41.35 2.45 18.38
C ARG A 5 40.75 3.13 17.13
N ALA A 6 41.58 3.60 16.20
CA ALA A 6 41.13 4.30 14.99
C ALA A 6 40.42 3.36 14.00
N SER A 7 40.87 2.11 13.87
CA SER A 7 40.28 1.10 12.98
C SER A 7 38.93 0.58 13.47
N PHE A 8 38.74 0.49 14.79
CA PHE A 8 37.46 0.13 15.42
C PHE A 8 36.39 1.21 15.24
N VAL A 9 36.74 2.49 15.46
CA VAL A 9 35.83 3.63 15.25
C VAL A 9 35.45 3.75 13.77
N TRP A 10 36.39 3.49 12.85
CA TRP A 10 36.13 3.51 11.41
C TRP A 10 35.21 2.36 10.97
N ARG A 11 35.46 1.11 11.42
CA ARG A 11 34.56 -0.04 11.18
C ARG A 11 33.16 0.18 11.75
N TRP A 12 33.05 0.71 12.98
CA TRP A 12 31.78 1.02 13.62
C TRP A 12 31.01 2.14 12.89
N ARG A 13 31.69 3.19 12.44
CA ARG A 13 31.09 4.25 11.61
C ARG A 13 30.63 3.72 10.25
N ARG A 14 31.39 2.81 9.63
CA ARG A 14 31.03 2.17 8.34
C ARG A 14 29.84 1.23 8.49
N GLN A 15 29.78 0.44 9.56
CA GLN A 15 28.65 -0.42 9.92
C GLN A 15 27.39 0.39 10.26
N ARG A 16 27.50 1.49 11.02
CA ARG A 16 26.37 2.42 11.28
C ARG A 16 25.90 3.15 10.02
N ARG A 17 26.80 3.54 9.11
CA ARG A 17 26.44 4.10 7.80
C ARG A 17 25.76 3.06 6.92
N ALA A 18 26.21 1.81 6.91
CA ALA A 18 25.55 0.70 6.21
C ALA A 18 24.17 0.36 6.80
N ALA A 19 24.04 0.33 8.14
CA ALA A 19 22.76 0.13 8.83
C ALA A 19 21.79 1.31 8.64
N ARG A 20 22.30 2.57 8.53
CA ARG A 20 21.50 3.73 8.13
C ARG A 20 21.05 3.63 6.66
N ARG A 21 21.91 3.16 5.74
CA ARG A 21 21.57 2.92 4.32
C ARG A 21 20.55 1.78 4.15
N ALA A 22 20.58 0.75 4.99
CA ALA A 22 19.60 -0.34 4.99
C ALA A 22 18.20 0.09 5.50
N ARG A 23 18.10 1.27 6.12
CA ARG A 23 16.85 1.86 6.65
C ARG A 23 16.39 3.08 5.85
N THR A 24 16.80 3.18 4.59
CA THR A 24 16.39 4.26 3.68
C THR A 24 15.69 3.70 2.45
N TYR A 25 14.82 4.52 1.88
CA TYR A 25 14.15 4.25 0.61
C TYR A 25 15.13 3.77 -0.48
N SER A 26 14.77 2.68 -1.15
CA SER A 26 15.58 2.04 -2.20
C SER A 26 14.91 2.03 -3.58
N GLY A 27 13.80 2.76 -3.72
CA GLY A 27 13.02 2.80 -4.95
C GLY A 27 13.45 3.90 -5.94
N ALA A 28 12.65 4.07 -6.99
CA ALA A 28 12.89 5.06 -8.03
C ALA A 28 12.86 6.50 -7.51
N ARG A 29 13.64 7.37 -8.16
CA ARG A 29 13.65 8.82 -7.91
C ARG A 29 13.02 9.53 -9.09
N VAL A 30 12.66 10.80 -8.88
CA VAL A 30 12.23 11.67 -9.98
C VAL A 30 13.38 11.78 -11.00
N PRO A 31 13.15 11.45 -12.29
CA PRO A 31 14.18 11.54 -13.32
C PRO A 31 14.58 13.01 -13.55
N PRO A 32 15.78 13.27 -14.09
CA PRO A 32 16.21 14.64 -14.43
C PRO A 32 15.26 15.37 -15.37
N SER A 33 14.56 14.64 -16.25
CA SER A 33 13.57 15.19 -17.17
C SER A 33 12.33 15.79 -16.49
N GLY A 34 12.07 15.48 -15.21
CA GLY A 34 10.85 15.90 -14.52
C GLY A 34 9.56 15.30 -15.09
N ARG A 35 9.67 14.24 -15.92
CA ARG A 35 8.51 13.56 -16.51
C ARG A 35 8.24 12.22 -15.84
N VAL A 36 6.97 11.89 -15.64
CA VAL A 36 6.53 10.57 -15.19
C VAL A 36 6.67 9.58 -16.37
N ALA A 37 6.98 8.31 -16.07
CA ALA A 37 7.00 7.29 -17.12
C ALA A 37 5.60 7.07 -17.68
N GLU A 38 5.49 6.79 -18.97
CA GLU A 38 4.19 6.55 -19.62
C GLU A 38 4.13 5.16 -20.24
N LEU A 39 2.93 4.58 -20.25
CA LEU A 39 2.62 3.31 -20.87
C LEU A 39 1.37 3.47 -21.75
N HIS A 40 1.49 3.14 -23.04
CA HIS A 40 0.43 3.32 -24.03
C HIS A 40 -0.23 1.98 -24.40
N ALA A 41 -1.44 2.03 -24.96
CA ALA A 41 -2.26 0.84 -25.28
C ALA A 41 -1.55 -0.15 -26.23
N SER A 42 -0.71 0.35 -27.15
CA SER A 42 0.12 -0.45 -28.05
C SER A 42 1.14 -1.35 -27.33
N SER A 43 1.36 -1.13 -26.03
CA SER A 43 2.35 -1.84 -25.23
C SER A 43 1.76 -3.01 -24.43
N ALA A 44 0.82 -3.79 -25.00
CA ALA A 44 0.08 -4.84 -24.30
C ALA A 44 0.96 -5.82 -23.49
N ALA A 45 2.12 -6.23 -24.02
CA ALA A 45 3.09 -7.08 -23.30
C ALA A 45 3.66 -6.42 -22.03
N SER A 46 3.81 -5.10 -22.04
CA SER A 46 4.28 -4.29 -20.92
C SER A 46 3.20 -4.05 -19.85
N ALA A 47 1.93 -4.23 -20.21
CA ALA A 47 0.77 -4.20 -19.32
C ALA A 47 0.48 -5.58 -18.69
N ALA A 48 1.24 -6.62 -19.02
CA ALA A 48 1.11 -7.92 -18.35
C ALA A 48 1.44 -7.78 -16.84
N PRO A 49 0.65 -8.38 -15.92
CA PRO A 49 0.79 -8.15 -14.48
C PRO A 49 2.20 -8.40 -13.92
N ARG A 50 2.89 -9.46 -14.40
CA ARG A 50 4.28 -9.74 -14.03
C ARG A 50 5.26 -8.68 -14.51
N ALA A 51 5.11 -8.21 -15.75
CA ALA A 51 5.96 -7.19 -16.33
C ALA A 51 5.75 -5.84 -15.63
N PHE A 52 4.48 -5.48 -15.39
CA PHE A 52 4.09 -4.29 -14.64
C PHE A 52 4.68 -4.30 -13.22
N PHE A 53 4.53 -5.42 -12.50
CA PHE A 53 5.10 -5.58 -11.17
C PHE A 53 6.62 -5.39 -11.18
N ARG A 54 7.33 -6.06 -12.09
CA ARG A 54 8.79 -5.95 -12.18
C ARG A 54 9.25 -4.51 -12.46
N ARG A 55 8.59 -3.83 -13.41
CA ARG A 55 9.02 -2.52 -13.93
C ARG A 55 8.60 -1.34 -13.06
N PHE A 56 7.50 -1.45 -12.33
CA PHE A 56 6.89 -0.32 -11.64
C PHE A 56 6.69 -0.60 -10.16
N VAL A 57 6.03 -1.72 -9.82
CA VAL A 57 5.72 -2.05 -8.42
C VAL A 57 6.97 -2.36 -7.60
N ARG A 58 7.83 -3.28 -8.06
CA ARG A 58 9.11 -3.62 -7.42
C ARG A 58 10.07 -2.44 -7.44
N ALA A 59 10.10 -1.71 -8.54
CA ALA A 59 10.99 -0.55 -8.72
C ALA A 59 10.53 0.69 -7.93
N ARG A 60 9.31 0.67 -7.36
CA ARG A 60 8.66 1.82 -6.72
C ARG A 60 8.63 3.04 -7.65
N ARG A 61 8.32 2.82 -8.93
CA ARG A 61 8.35 3.83 -9.99
C ARG A 61 6.92 4.20 -10.42
N PRO A 62 6.52 5.48 -10.30
CA PRO A 62 5.25 5.95 -10.84
C PRO A 62 5.18 5.77 -12.35
N VAL A 63 3.98 5.48 -12.85
CA VAL A 63 3.71 5.36 -14.29
C VAL A 63 2.29 5.79 -14.62
N ALA A 64 2.14 6.59 -15.67
CA ALA A 64 0.86 6.94 -16.26
C ALA A 64 0.50 5.91 -17.34
N LEU A 65 -0.71 5.35 -17.27
CA LEU A 65 -1.24 4.47 -18.29
C LEU A 65 -2.19 5.30 -19.15
N ARG A 66 -1.83 5.48 -20.42
CA ARG A 66 -2.56 6.27 -21.43
C ARG A 66 -3.63 5.44 -22.16
N PHE A 67 -4.22 4.50 -21.44
CA PHE A 67 -5.29 3.64 -21.93
C PHE A 67 -6.06 3.07 -20.74
N PRO A 68 -7.37 2.87 -20.84
CA PRO A 68 -8.15 2.23 -19.79
C PRO A 68 -7.95 0.71 -19.81
N LEU A 69 -7.95 0.06 -18.64
CA LEU A 69 -7.95 -1.40 -18.55
C LEU A 69 -9.27 -1.97 -19.05
N ALA A 70 -9.26 -3.11 -19.72
CA ALA A 70 -10.45 -3.73 -20.32
C ALA A 70 -11.61 -3.90 -19.31
N GLU A 71 -11.31 -4.29 -18.07
CA GLU A 71 -12.29 -4.46 -17.00
C GLU A 71 -12.79 -3.15 -16.38
N LEU A 72 -12.10 -2.04 -16.62
CA LEU A 72 -12.53 -0.70 -16.19
C LEU A 72 -13.24 0.05 -17.31
N ARG A 73 -12.97 -0.30 -18.59
CA ARG A 73 -13.72 0.19 -19.77
C ARG A 73 -15.20 -0.17 -19.71
N THR A 74 -15.55 -1.24 -19.00
CA THR A 74 -16.94 -1.69 -18.86
C THR A 74 -17.74 -0.89 -17.83
N LEU A 75 -17.14 0.12 -17.18
CA LEU A 75 -17.87 1.03 -16.29
C LEU A 75 -18.46 2.18 -17.16
N PRO A 76 -19.79 2.20 -17.43
CA PRO A 76 -20.41 3.18 -18.33
C PRO A 76 -20.30 4.60 -17.75
N PRO A 77 -20.07 5.67 -18.53
CA PRO A 77 -19.74 7.02 -18.01
C PRO A 77 -20.58 7.54 -16.83
N GLU A 78 -21.85 7.19 -16.77
CA GLU A 78 -22.85 7.56 -15.75
C GLU A 78 -23.04 6.52 -14.62
N TRP A 79 -22.18 5.49 -14.54
CA TRP A 79 -22.29 4.37 -13.59
C TRP A 79 -22.40 4.78 -12.12
N TRP A 80 -21.76 5.89 -11.78
CA TRP A 80 -21.77 6.48 -10.44
C TRP A 80 -23.10 7.17 -10.12
N ALA A 81 -23.94 7.49 -11.10
CA ALA A 81 -25.24 8.09 -10.90
C ALA A 81 -26.31 7.03 -10.60
N LEU A 82 -26.51 6.74 -9.31
CA LEU A 82 -27.59 5.86 -8.85
C LEU A 82 -28.97 6.51 -9.04
N PRO A 83 -30.04 5.70 -9.21
CA PRO A 83 -31.41 6.19 -9.15
C PRO A 83 -31.67 6.98 -7.85
N PRO A 84 -32.38 8.12 -7.88
CA PRO A 84 -32.52 9.01 -6.72
C PRO A 84 -33.00 8.30 -5.45
N ARG A 85 -33.96 7.38 -5.56
CA ARG A 85 -34.49 6.59 -4.43
C ARG A 85 -33.40 5.75 -3.74
N ARG A 86 -32.45 5.19 -4.49
CA ARG A 86 -31.34 4.39 -3.95
C ARG A 86 -30.25 5.29 -3.40
N ALA A 87 -29.89 6.35 -4.13
CA ALA A 87 -28.92 7.34 -3.70
C ALA A 87 -29.32 8.04 -2.39
N ALA A 88 -30.62 8.26 -2.15
CA ALA A 88 -31.13 8.88 -0.93
C ALA A 88 -30.91 8.04 0.33
N ARG A 89 -30.79 6.71 0.19
CA ARG A 89 -30.57 5.77 1.30
C ARG A 89 -29.10 5.69 1.73
N ILE A 90 -28.17 6.20 0.91
CA ILE A 90 -26.74 6.15 1.18
C ILE A 90 -26.34 7.43 1.91
N GLN A 91 -25.98 7.31 3.18
CA GLN A 91 -25.43 8.39 3.97
C GLN A 91 -23.90 8.39 3.86
N LEU A 92 -23.32 9.56 3.65
CA LEU A 92 -21.89 9.73 3.49
C LEU A 92 -21.40 11.01 4.17
N ASP A 93 -20.12 11.03 4.51
CA ASP A 93 -19.42 12.24 4.90
C ASP A 93 -18.63 12.74 3.70
N ALA A 94 -19.00 13.90 3.16
CA ALA A 94 -18.20 14.60 2.15
C ALA A 94 -17.43 15.72 2.81
N GLU A 95 -16.23 16.01 2.30
CA GLU A 95 -15.58 17.26 2.68
C GLU A 95 -16.41 18.44 2.19
N TRP A 96 -16.58 19.40 3.08
CA TRP A 96 -17.32 20.62 2.82
C TRP A 96 -16.38 21.82 2.88
N ARG A 97 -16.70 22.84 2.09
CA ARG A 97 -16.02 24.13 2.15
C ARG A 97 -16.98 25.27 1.89
N GLU A 98 -16.69 26.40 2.53
CA GLU A 98 -17.30 27.68 2.22
C GLU A 98 -16.48 28.43 1.16
N GLY A 99 -17.10 28.75 0.03
CA GLY A 99 -16.49 29.50 -1.07
C GLY A 99 -15.53 28.72 -2.00
N ASP A 100 -15.34 29.26 -3.20
CA ASP A 100 -14.59 28.60 -4.29
C ASP A 100 -13.07 28.50 -4.06
N HIS A 101 -12.53 29.36 -3.20
CA HIS A 101 -11.09 29.46 -2.92
C HIS A 101 -10.63 28.64 -1.72
N ALA A 102 -11.56 28.09 -0.93
CA ALA A 102 -11.24 27.21 0.19
C ALA A 102 -10.64 25.87 -0.28
N ARG A 103 -9.70 25.32 0.49
CA ARG A 103 -8.99 24.07 0.13
C ARG A 103 -9.69 22.85 0.72
N PHE A 104 -9.72 21.77 -0.06
CA PHE A 104 -10.02 20.42 0.41
C PHE A 104 -8.81 19.83 1.16
N GLY A 105 -9.03 18.82 1.99
CA GLY A 105 -8.03 18.20 2.87
C GLY A 105 -7.89 18.85 4.24
N ARG A 106 -8.86 19.68 4.67
CA ARG A 106 -8.91 20.27 6.02
C ARG A 106 -9.67 19.43 7.05
N GLY A 107 -10.36 18.38 6.60
CA GLY A 107 -11.11 17.48 7.49
C GLY A 107 -12.46 18.01 7.96
N GLU A 108 -12.89 19.20 7.50
CA GLU A 108 -14.26 19.67 7.67
C GLU A 108 -15.20 18.83 6.78
N ARG A 109 -16.09 18.08 7.42
CA ARG A 109 -17.00 17.16 6.75
C ARG A 109 -18.45 17.49 7.07
N ALA A 110 -19.29 17.42 6.06
CA ALA A 110 -20.73 17.48 6.21
C ALA A 110 -21.32 16.11 5.92
N ARG A 111 -22.25 15.68 6.78
CA ARG A 111 -23.02 14.46 6.56
C ARG A 111 -24.20 14.77 5.62
N LEU A 112 -24.30 14.03 4.53
CA LEU A 112 -25.37 14.17 3.54
C LEU A 112 -25.66 12.84 2.85
N SER A 113 -26.80 12.74 2.18
CA SER A 113 -27.09 11.62 1.29
C SER A 113 -26.32 11.72 -0.01
N TYR A 114 -26.07 10.57 -0.65
CA TYR A 114 -25.49 10.54 -1.99
C TYR A 114 -26.37 11.28 -3.02
N ALA A 115 -27.70 11.21 -2.86
CA ALA A 115 -28.63 11.98 -3.69
C ALA A 115 -28.39 13.50 -3.59
N GLN A 116 -28.19 14.03 -2.37
CA GLN A 116 -27.89 15.45 -2.15
C GLN A 116 -26.55 15.85 -2.76
N LEU A 117 -25.53 15.01 -2.65
CA LEU A 117 -24.23 15.25 -3.30
C LEU A 117 -24.39 15.37 -4.83
N LEU A 118 -25.06 14.40 -5.45
CA LEU A 118 -25.32 14.40 -6.90
C LEU A 118 -26.12 15.63 -7.34
N ALA A 119 -27.16 16.00 -6.58
CA ALA A 119 -27.95 17.19 -6.85
C ALA A 119 -27.11 18.48 -6.76
N SER A 120 -26.24 18.59 -5.76
CA SER A 120 -25.33 19.73 -5.61
C SER A 120 -24.39 19.89 -6.80
N LEU A 121 -23.83 18.78 -7.30
CA LEU A 121 -22.94 18.79 -8.47
C LEU A 121 -23.68 19.16 -9.75
N ARG A 122 -24.89 18.64 -9.96
CA ARG A 122 -25.77 19.02 -11.09
C ARG A 122 -26.14 20.49 -11.06
N ALA A 123 -26.30 21.07 -9.87
CA ALA A 123 -26.52 22.50 -9.68
C ALA A 123 -25.24 23.35 -9.85
N GLY A 124 -24.12 22.76 -10.23
CA GLY A 124 -22.86 23.47 -10.48
C GLY A 124 -22.13 23.95 -9.22
N LYS A 125 -22.53 23.49 -8.03
CA LYS A 125 -21.93 23.92 -6.76
C LYS A 125 -20.58 23.24 -6.52
N THR A 126 -19.66 23.97 -5.90
CA THR A 126 -18.28 23.56 -5.58
C THR A 126 -18.08 23.21 -4.10
N SER A 127 -19.17 23.24 -3.32
CA SER A 127 -19.17 23.17 -1.85
C SER A 127 -18.79 21.81 -1.30
N TYR A 128 -19.01 20.73 -2.06
CA TYR A 128 -18.78 19.37 -1.60
C TYR A 128 -17.74 18.64 -2.45
N TYR A 129 -16.91 17.86 -1.77
CA TYR A 129 -16.00 16.89 -2.39
C TYR A 129 -16.07 15.56 -1.67
N LEU A 130 -16.48 14.53 -2.41
CA LEU A 130 -16.36 13.16 -1.95
C LEU A 130 -14.88 12.75 -2.06
N THR A 131 -14.23 12.73 -0.90
CA THR A 131 -12.85 12.30 -0.68
C THR A 131 -12.83 10.87 -0.13
N THR A 132 -11.70 10.40 0.40
CA THR A 132 -11.56 9.14 1.14
C THR A 132 -12.72 8.91 2.10
N GLN A 133 -13.46 7.83 1.91
CA GLN A 133 -14.55 7.47 2.79
C GLN A 133 -14.01 6.63 3.96
N GLN A 134 -14.61 6.78 5.14
CA GLN A 134 -14.40 5.79 6.19
C GLN A 134 -15.10 4.50 5.75
N ALA A 135 -14.51 3.36 6.06
CA ALA A 135 -15.21 2.09 5.92
C ALA A 135 -16.51 2.18 6.73
N ALA A 136 -17.59 1.57 6.21
CA ALA A 136 -18.79 1.40 7.01
C ALA A 136 -18.41 0.59 8.27
N PRO A 137 -19.11 0.77 9.42
CA PRO A 137 -18.79 0.08 10.68
C PRO A 137 -18.74 -1.46 10.63
N ALA A 138 -19.12 -2.07 9.51
CA ALA A 138 -18.83 -3.47 9.18
C ALA A 138 -17.51 -3.54 8.38
N ASP A 139 -16.39 -3.32 9.07
CA ASP A 139 -14.99 -3.13 8.61
C ASP A 139 -14.36 -4.31 7.82
N GLU A 140 -15.10 -4.95 6.92
CA GLU A 140 -14.65 -6.16 6.22
C GLU A 140 -14.59 -6.02 4.69
N GLY A 141 -15.18 -4.96 4.13
CA GLY A 141 -15.21 -4.70 2.69
C GLY A 141 -14.12 -3.75 2.20
N VAL A 142 -13.56 -4.01 1.02
CA VAL A 142 -12.61 -3.10 0.35
C VAL A 142 -13.29 -2.02 -0.49
N LEU A 143 -14.56 -2.19 -0.87
CA LEU A 143 -15.29 -1.18 -1.64
C LEU A 143 -15.85 -0.13 -0.66
N ALA A 144 -15.29 1.08 -0.67
CA ALA A 144 -15.76 2.16 0.18
C ALA A 144 -17.07 2.76 -0.35
N LEU A 145 -17.98 3.16 0.53
CA LEU A 145 -19.26 3.74 0.12
C LEU A 145 -19.04 4.95 -0.81
N PRO A 146 -19.85 5.13 -1.87
CA PRO A 146 -21.07 4.40 -2.25
C PRO A 146 -20.81 3.16 -3.12
N LEU A 147 -19.55 2.75 -3.34
CA LEU A 147 -19.20 1.74 -4.35
C LEU A 147 -19.90 0.38 -4.20
N PRO A 148 -20.16 -0.19 -3.01
CA PRO A 148 -20.92 -1.43 -2.90
C PRO A 148 -22.31 -1.34 -3.55
N CYS A 149 -23.04 -0.25 -3.29
CA CYS A 149 -24.36 -0.03 -3.87
C CYS A 149 -24.28 0.20 -5.39
N VAL A 150 -23.22 0.85 -5.84
CA VAL A 150 -22.97 1.08 -7.26
C VAL A 150 -22.56 -0.20 -7.99
N ASP A 151 -21.73 -1.05 -7.39
CA ASP A 151 -21.37 -2.38 -7.90
C ASP A 151 -22.62 -3.26 -8.07
N ALA A 152 -23.50 -3.27 -7.07
CA ALA A 152 -24.77 -4.00 -7.13
C ALA A 152 -25.70 -3.48 -8.24
N GLU A 153 -25.74 -2.17 -8.46
CA GLU A 153 -26.49 -1.58 -9.59
C GLU A 153 -25.93 -2.00 -10.94
N LEU A 154 -24.61 -1.94 -11.11
CA LEU A 154 -23.93 -2.33 -12.35
C LEU A 154 -24.22 -3.79 -12.70
N ARG A 155 -24.16 -4.69 -11.72
CA ARG A 155 -24.45 -6.12 -11.91
C ARG A 155 -25.89 -6.36 -12.35
N ARG A 156 -26.86 -5.66 -11.73
CA ARG A 156 -28.28 -5.80 -12.11
C ARG A 156 -28.55 -5.37 -13.55
N ARG A 157 -27.81 -4.40 -14.07
CA ARG A 157 -27.88 -3.96 -15.48
C ARG A 157 -27.12 -4.87 -16.45
N GLY A 158 -26.64 -6.04 -16.01
CA GLY A 158 -25.85 -6.97 -16.82
C GLY A 158 -24.36 -6.63 -16.93
N GLY A 159 -23.86 -5.64 -16.16
CA GLY A 159 -22.45 -5.25 -16.13
C GLY A 159 -21.57 -6.14 -15.25
N ARG A 160 -20.24 -6.07 -15.45
CA ARG A 160 -19.26 -6.87 -14.68
C ARG A 160 -19.00 -6.36 -13.24
N GLY A 161 -19.52 -5.19 -12.91
CA GLY A 161 -19.30 -4.49 -11.64
C GLY A 161 -17.89 -3.89 -11.50
N VAL A 162 -17.59 -3.35 -10.32
CA VAL A 162 -16.28 -2.80 -9.95
C VAL A 162 -15.39 -3.97 -9.49
N PRO A 163 -14.26 -4.25 -10.18
CA PRO A 163 -13.37 -5.32 -9.73
C PRO A 163 -12.72 -4.93 -8.40
N LEU A 164 -12.51 -5.90 -7.50
CA LEU A 164 -11.83 -5.66 -6.20
C LEU A 164 -10.36 -5.29 -6.38
N ALA A 165 -9.73 -5.87 -7.40
CA ALA A 165 -8.38 -5.56 -7.83
C ALA A 165 -8.32 -5.76 -9.35
N PRO A 166 -7.87 -4.76 -10.12
CA PRO A 166 -7.65 -4.93 -11.55
C PRO A 166 -6.60 -6.02 -11.81
N ARG A 167 -6.72 -6.78 -12.91
CA ARG A 167 -5.77 -7.83 -13.32
C ARG A 167 -4.33 -7.35 -13.29
N LEU A 168 -4.11 -6.09 -13.69
CA LEU A 168 -2.80 -5.43 -13.70
C LEU A 168 -2.10 -5.44 -12.33
N ALA A 169 -2.86 -5.34 -11.23
CA ALA A 169 -2.34 -5.34 -9.86
C ALA A 169 -1.72 -6.69 -9.48
N GLY A 170 -2.13 -7.77 -10.15
CA GLY A 170 -1.59 -9.11 -9.96
C GLY A 170 -1.75 -9.61 -8.51
N PRO A 171 -0.65 -9.84 -7.76
CA PRO A 171 -0.66 -10.48 -6.46
C PRO A 171 -0.81 -9.49 -5.28
N LEU A 172 -1.05 -8.21 -5.57
CA LEU A 172 -1.22 -7.18 -4.55
C LEU A 172 -2.55 -7.34 -3.82
N VAL A 173 -2.55 -7.10 -2.51
CA VAL A 173 -3.76 -7.16 -1.67
C VAL A 173 -4.38 -5.75 -1.61
N PRO A 174 -5.63 -5.56 -2.06
CA PRO A 174 -6.31 -4.28 -1.94
C PRO A 174 -6.59 -3.96 -0.47
N GLN A 175 -6.40 -2.71 -0.10
CA GLN A 175 -6.77 -2.16 1.19
C GLN A 175 -8.13 -1.46 1.08
N SER A 176 -8.31 -0.60 0.08
CA SER A 176 -9.61 -0.01 -0.24
C SER A 176 -9.71 0.38 -1.70
N VAL A 177 -10.94 0.56 -2.16
CA VAL A 177 -11.30 1.16 -3.43
C VAL A 177 -12.18 2.35 -3.09
N ASN A 178 -11.80 3.56 -3.49
CA ASN A 178 -12.53 4.77 -3.13
C ASN A 178 -13.04 5.48 -4.39
N LEU A 179 -14.23 6.08 -4.28
CA LEU A 179 -14.78 6.97 -5.28
C LEU A 179 -14.41 8.42 -4.96
N TRP A 180 -13.91 9.17 -5.94
CA TRP A 180 -13.63 10.58 -5.80
C TRP A 180 -14.56 11.35 -6.72
N LEU A 181 -15.36 12.23 -6.16
CA LEU A 181 -16.38 12.95 -6.92
C LEU A 181 -16.51 14.37 -6.42
N GLY A 182 -16.40 15.34 -7.32
CA GLY A 182 -16.65 16.73 -6.96
C GLY A 182 -16.57 17.68 -8.15
N ARG A 183 -16.75 18.95 -7.81
CA ARG A 183 -16.58 20.08 -8.73
C ARG A 183 -15.60 21.08 -8.15
N SER A 184 -14.67 21.54 -8.98
CA SER A 184 -13.68 22.54 -8.62
C SER A 184 -13.82 23.75 -9.53
N ALA A 185 -13.62 24.95 -8.97
CA ALA A 185 -13.61 26.18 -9.76
C ALA A 185 -12.60 26.10 -10.92
N ALA A 186 -12.82 26.91 -11.96
CA ALA A 186 -11.98 26.89 -13.17
C ALA A 186 -10.49 27.16 -12.87
N ALA A 187 -10.18 27.97 -11.85
CA ALA A 187 -8.81 28.24 -11.39
C ALA A 187 -8.11 27.00 -10.78
N GLY A 188 -8.86 25.94 -10.49
CA GLY A 188 -8.39 24.68 -9.94
C GLY A 188 -8.31 24.67 -8.41
N THR A 189 -8.58 23.52 -7.80
CA THR A 189 -8.38 23.29 -6.35
C THR A 189 -7.28 22.26 -6.14
N SER A 190 -6.39 22.53 -5.18
CA SER A 190 -5.29 21.66 -4.78
C SER A 190 -5.70 20.75 -3.61
N SER A 191 -5.27 19.49 -3.63
CA SER A 191 -5.35 18.57 -2.50
C SER A 191 -4.38 18.90 -1.35
N GLY A 192 -3.46 19.84 -1.57
CA GLY A 192 -2.25 20.00 -0.76
C GLY A 192 -1.23 18.89 -1.02
N LEU A 193 0.03 19.18 -0.72
CA LEU A 193 1.13 18.22 -0.86
C LEU A 193 1.07 17.20 0.29
N HIS A 194 0.93 15.93 -0.02
CA HIS A 194 0.88 14.84 0.96
C HIS A 194 1.41 13.55 0.35
N HIS A 195 1.46 12.45 1.11
CA HIS A 195 1.69 11.12 0.53
C HIS A 195 0.70 10.11 1.11
N ASP A 196 0.48 9.02 0.39
CA ASP A 196 -0.32 7.89 0.87
C ASP A 196 0.56 6.83 1.55
N TYR A 197 -0.07 6.01 2.40
CA TYR A 197 0.54 4.83 3.02
C TYR A 197 0.41 3.56 2.16
N HIS A 198 -0.29 3.66 1.03
CA HIS A 198 -0.66 2.56 0.16
C HIS A 198 -0.11 2.76 -1.25
N ASP A 199 0.07 1.67 -1.98
CA ASP A 199 0.23 1.75 -3.43
C ASP A 199 -1.11 2.15 -4.03
N ASN A 200 -1.11 3.18 -4.88
CA ASN A 200 -2.32 3.78 -5.41
C ASN A 200 -2.38 3.59 -6.92
N LEU A 201 -3.40 2.89 -7.43
CA LEU A 201 -3.76 2.93 -8.84
C LEU A 201 -4.95 3.88 -8.99
N TYR A 202 -4.66 5.11 -9.39
CA TYR A 202 -5.63 6.15 -9.64
C TYR A 202 -6.19 6.04 -11.04
N VAL A 203 -7.51 6.03 -11.20
CA VAL A 203 -8.23 5.86 -12.47
C VAL A 203 -9.11 7.08 -12.67
N LEU A 204 -8.77 7.94 -13.63
CA LEU A 204 -9.58 9.11 -13.93
C LEU A 204 -10.71 8.73 -14.87
N LEU A 205 -11.94 8.99 -14.47
CA LEU A 205 -13.15 8.58 -15.22
C LEU A 205 -13.80 9.77 -15.91
N HIS A 206 -13.72 10.95 -15.30
CA HIS A 206 -14.23 12.19 -15.86
C HIS A 206 -13.34 13.38 -15.46
N GLY A 207 -13.20 14.34 -16.38
CA GLY A 207 -12.44 15.57 -16.17
C GLY A 207 -10.95 15.42 -16.39
N THR A 208 -10.18 16.34 -15.80
CA THR A 208 -8.73 16.41 -15.91
C THR A 208 -8.10 16.61 -14.54
N LYS A 209 -7.00 15.91 -14.27
CA LYS A 209 -6.23 16.08 -13.03
C LYS A 209 -4.75 16.23 -13.32
N ARG A 210 -4.12 17.22 -12.71
CA ARG A 210 -2.67 17.41 -12.77
C ARG A 210 -2.05 16.97 -11.45
N PHE A 211 -1.07 16.07 -11.54
CA PHE A 211 -0.30 15.55 -10.41
C PHE A 211 1.12 16.11 -10.46
N ARG A 212 1.60 16.55 -9.30
CA ARG A 212 3.00 16.88 -9.07
C ARG A 212 3.58 15.92 -8.06
N LEU A 213 4.66 15.24 -8.40
CA LEU A 213 5.18 14.10 -7.64
C LEU A 213 6.61 14.35 -7.13
N PHE A 214 6.88 13.95 -5.89
CA PHE A 214 8.22 13.94 -5.29
C PHE A 214 8.53 12.55 -4.71
N SER A 215 9.79 12.14 -4.83
CA SER A 215 10.23 10.83 -4.38
C SER A 215 10.20 10.72 -2.85
N PRO A 216 9.90 9.54 -2.27
CA PRO A 216 10.07 9.30 -0.83
C PRO A 216 11.49 9.57 -0.34
N ALA A 217 12.49 9.52 -1.24
CA ALA A 217 13.86 9.88 -0.92
C ALA A 217 14.02 11.36 -0.49
N ASP A 218 13.09 12.22 -0.90
CA ASP A 218 13.05 13.63 -0.56
C ASP A 218 12.16 13.91 0.66
N ALA A 219 11.65 12.90 1.38
CA ALA A 219 10.71 13.06 2.51
C ALA A 219 11.13 14.14 3.52
N ARG A 220 12.43 14.22 3.86
CA ARG A 220 12.97 15.22 4.79
C ARG A 220 12.93 16.67 4.27
N ARG A 221 12.64 16.86 2.98
CA ARG A 221 12.50 18.14 2.29
C ARG A 221 11.04 18.52 2.08
N MET A 222 10.09 17.65 2.41
CA MET A 222 8.66 17.84 2.18
C MET A 222 7.95 18.51 3.35
N TYR A 223 8.63 18.85 4.45
CA TYR A 223 8.07 19.61 5.58
C TYR A 223 6.74 19.05 6.09
N THR A 224 6.69 17.74 6.32
CA THR A 224 5.50 17.05 6.85
C THR A 224 5.05 17.64 8.17
N VAL A 225 3.74 17.61 8.43
CA VAL A 225 3.16 17.98 9.72
C VAL A 225 3.75 17.08 10.81
N GLY A 226 3.76 15.76 10.55
CA GLY A 226 4.31 14.75 11.43
C GLY A 226 5.85 14.73 11.43
N ARG A 227 6.41 14.33 12.57
CA ARG A 227 7.86 14.11 12.72
C ARG A 227 8.24 12.76 12.15
N LEU A 228 8.99 12.73 11.05
CA LEU A 228 9.46 11.50 10.40
C LEU A 228 10.25 10.61 11.39
N ALA A 229 9.80 9.37 11.59
CA ALA A 229 10.50 8.36 12.36
C ALA A 229 11.33 7.44 11.44
N ARG A 230 10.74 6.96 10.35
CA ARG A 230 11.38 6.01 9.42
C ARG A 230 10.84 6.13 8.01
N VAL A 231 11.71 5.91 7.02
CA VAL A 231 11.30 5.66 5.63
C VAL A 231 11.77 4.26 5.27
N HIS A 232 10.83 3.35 5.04
CA HIS A 232 11.11 1.95 4.69
C HIS A 232 11.65 1.84 3.26
N PRO A 233 12.36 0.73 2.92
CA PRO A 233 12.90 0.53 1.58
C PRO A 233 11.85 0.63 0.45
N ASN A 234 10.62 0.18 0.70
CA ASN A 234 9.50 0.27 -0.24
C ASN A 234 8.83 1.65 -0.29
N GLY A 235 9.29 2.65 0.46
CA GLY A 235 8.76 4.01 0.44
C GLY A 235 7.77 4.32 1.54
N ARG A 236 7.25 3.31 2.27
CA ARG A 236 6.36 3.57 3.40
C ARG A 236 7.05 4.44 4.44
N ILE A 237 6.35 5.47 4.90
CA ILE A 237 6.86 6.46 5.86
C ILE A 237 6.12 6.28 7.19
N ASN A 238 6.87 6.13 8.27
CA ASN A 238 6.35 6.14 9.62
C ASN A 238 6.68 7.48 10.29
N TYR A 239 5.74 7.98 11.07
CA TYR A 239 5.89 9.15 11.91
C TYR A 239 6.09 8.72 13.37
N ALA A 240 6.64 9.61 14.20
CA ALA A 240 6.70 9.38 15.64
C ALA A 240 5.28 9.10 16.18
N GLY A 241 5.13 8.12 17.07
CA GLY A 241 3.84 7.65 17.59
C GLY A 241 3.05 6.72 16.66
N GLN A 242 3.36 6.67 15.35
CA GLN A 242 2.62 5.89 14.36
C GLN A 242 3.54 4.91 13.62
N LEU A 243 3.93 3.85 14.33
CA LEU A 243 4.83 2.83 13.80
C LEU A 243 4.04 1.65 13.22
N THR A 244 4.33 1.36 11.95
CA THR A 244 3.84 0.16 11.24
C THR A 244 5.00 -0.59 10.58
N SER A 245 4.78 -1.86 10.24
CA SER A 245 5.69 -2.62 9.38
C SER A 245 5.77 -2.02 7.97
N SER A 246 6.69 -2.50 7.13
CA SER A 246 6.85 -2.00 5.75
C SER A 246 5.64 -2.26 4.86
N ASP A 247 4.91 -3.36 5.07
CA ASP A 247 3.65 -3.72 4.41
C ASP A 247 2.41 -3.09 5.07
N GLY A 248 2.61 -2.42 6.20
CA GLY A 248 1.62 -1.54 6.82
C GLY A 248 0.79 -2.15 7.93
N LEU A 249 1.19 -3.30 8.45
CA LEU A 249 0.61 -3.90 9.65
C LEU A 249 0.92 -3.04 10.88
N GLY A 250 -0.09 -2.85 11.71
CA GLY A 250 0.06 -2.33 13.06
C GLY A 250 0.84 -3.30 13.97
N PRO A 251 1.22 -2.89 15.18
CA PRO A 251 2.00 -3.72 16.10
C PRO A 251 1.35 -5.08 16.40
N GLU A 252 0.03 -5.12 16.64
CA GLU A 252 -0.69 -6.35 16.94
C GLU A 252 -0.75 -7.28 15.71
N GLU A 253 -1.17 -6.76 14.56
CA GLU A 253 -1.25 -7.53 13.31
C GLU A 253 0.13 -8.06 12.89
N ALA A 254 1.19 -7.28 13.08
CA ALA A 254 2.56 -7.71 12.81
C ALA A 254 2.99 -8.87 13.73
N ALA A 255 2.62 -8.82 15.02
CA ALA A 255 2.89 -9.89 15.97
C ALA A 255 2.07 -11.15 15.62
N GLU A 256 0.82 -10.99 15.20
CA GLU A 256 0.01 -12.09 14.69
C GLU A 256 0.64 -12.74 13.45
N ALA A 257 1.02 -11.91 12.48
CA ALA A 257 1.65 -12.37 11.25
C ALA A 257 2.93 -13.17 11.53
N GLU A 258 3.74 -12.73 12.51
CA GLU A 258 4.92 -13.47 12.93
C GLU A 258 4.57 -14.82 13.56
N CYS A 259 3.57 -14.87 14.44
CA CYS A 259 3.04 -16.11 15.00
C CYS A 259 2.56 -17.09 13.91
N LEU A 260 1.84 -16.61 12.91
CA LEU A 260 1.35 -17.42 11.79
C LEU A 260 2.51 -18.01 10.98
N GLU A 261 3.52 -17.19 10.65
CA GLU A 261 4.70 -17.65 9.93
C GLU A 261 5.53 -18.64 10.74
N ALA A 262 5.71 -18.40 12.05
CA ALA A 262 6.42 -19.30 12.94
C ALA A 262 5.69 -20.65 13.08
N ARG A 263 4.36 -20.64 13.19
CA ARG A 263 3.54 -21.86 13.25
C ARG A 263 3.63 -22.65 11.96
N ALA A 264 3.59 -21.97 10.82
CA ALA A 264 3.76 -22.61 9.52
C ALA A 264 5.18 -23.17 9.34
N ALA A 265 6.21 -22.49 9.88
CA ALA A 265 7.58 -23.00 9.86
C ALA A 265 7.74 -24.26 10.72
N LYS A 266 7.15 -24.29 11.93
CA LYS A 266 7.12 -25.48 12.78
C LYS A 266 6.47 -26.66 12.05
N ARG A 267 5.27 -26.48 11.50
CA ARG A 267 4.58 -27.54 10.73
C ARG A 267 5.38 -28.07 9.55
N ARG A 268 6.14 -27.20 8.86
CA ARG A 268 7.04 -27.63 7.77
C ARG A 268 8.24 -28.42 8.29
N ALA A 269 8.77 -28.06 9.46
CA ALA A 269 9.87 -28.78 10.07
C ALA A 269 9.42 -30.15 10.59
N GLU A 270 8.23 -30.25 11.20
CA GLU A 270 7.61 -31.53 11.62
C GLU A 270 7.48 -32.49 10.44
N ARG A 271 6.91 -32.03 9.32
CA ARG A 271 6.78 -32.86 8.11
C ARG A 271 8.12 -33.30 7.55
N LYS A 272 9.14 -32.45 7.60
CA LYS A 272 10.50 -32.80 7.14
C LYS A 272 11.16 -33.82 8.04
N LEU A 273 10.93 -33.73 9.35
CA LEU A 273 11.44 -34.70 10.30
C LEU A 273 10.77 -36.05 10.08
N MET A 274 9.43 -36.08 9.98
CA MET A 274 8.67 -37.30 9.69
C MET A 274 9.17 -38.01 8.42
N ILE A 275 9.39 -37.28 7.32
CA ILE A 275 9.93 -37.87 6.09
C ILE A 275 11.36 -38.39 6.30
N ALA A 276 12.20 -37.64 7.02
CA ALA A 276 13.58 -38.05 7.24
C ALA A 276 13.69 -39.25 8.20
N GLU A 277 12.79 -39.38 9.17
CA GLU A 277 12.68 -40.55 10.06
C GLU A 277 12.20 -41.78 9.29
N ALA A 278 11.18 -41.65 8.44
CA ALA A 278 10.75 -42.74 7.56
C ALA A 278 11.86 -43.23 6.62
N THR A 279 12.66 -42.32 6.05
CA THR A 279 13.83 -42.70 5.25
C THR A 279 14.91 -43.38 6.10
N VAL A 280 15.04 -43.07 7.39
CA VAL A 280 15.96 -43.82 8.27
C VAL A 280 15.44 -45.23 8.48
N GLU A 281 14.14 -45.40 8.74
CA GLU A 281 13.51 -46.71 8.92
C GLU A 281 13.68 -47.59 7.66
N GLU A 282 13.39 -47.06 6.47
CA GLU A 282 13.59 -47.76 5.18
C GLU A 282 15.05 -48.22 5.00
N GLU A 283 16.01 -47.34 5.27
CA GLU A 283 17.45 -47.63 5.09
C GLU A 283 18.00 -48.56 6.19
N GLU A 284 17.38 -48.60 7.37
CA GLU A 284 17.67 -49.57 8.42
C GLU A 284 17.15 -50.97 8.04
N GLU A 285 15.96 -51.06 7.44
CA GLU A 285 15.40 -52.30 6.89
C GLU A 285 16.26 -52.86 5.76
N GLU A 286 16.63 -52.03 4.76
CA GLU A 286 17.51 -52.45 3.66
C GLU A 286 18.89 -52.91 4.15
N ALA A 287 19.48 -52.21 5.13
CA ALA A 287 20.77 -52.61 5.71
C ALA A 287 20.67 -53.96 6.45
N MET A 288 19.54 -54.25 7.12
CA MET A 288 19.31 -55.55 7.77
C MET A 288 19.16 -56.69 6.76
N GLU A 289 18.60 -56.43 5.58
CA GLU A 289 18.48 -57.42 4.51
C GLU A 289 19.83 -57.70 3.80
N GLU A 290 20.68 -56.68 3.64
CA GLU A 290 21.99 -56.82 2.96
C GLU A 290 23.11 -57.34 3.88
N GLU A 291 23.13 -56.96 5.16
CA GLU A 291 24.24 -57.29 6.07
C GLU A 291 24.00 -58.57 6.87
N GLY A 292 24.30 -59.71 6.26
CA GLY A 292 24.68 -60.94 6.96
C GLY A 292 26.01 -60.82 7.74
N GLY A 293 26.14 -59.84 8.64
CA GLY A 293 27.15 -59.80 9.70
C GLY A 293 28.43 -58.98 9.48
N ARG A 294 28.34 -57.66 9.23
CA ARG A 294 29.46 -56.73 9.47
C ARG A 294 28.98 -55.43 10.13
N ASP A 295 29.59 -55.03 11.25
CA ASP A 295 29.21 -53.90 12.13
C ASP A 295 29.41 -52.48 11.54
N ALA A 296 29.32 -52.29 10.22
CA ALA A 296 29.66 -51.02 9.58
C ALA A 296 28.43 -50.35 8.95
N GLU A 297 27.81 -49.41 9.67
CA GLU A 297 26.67 -48.59 9.20
C GLU A 297 26.79 -48.23 7.70
N SER A 298 25.78 -48.52 6.89
CA SER A 298 25.87 -48.26 5.44
C SER A 298 26.02 -46.75 5.17
N ALA A 299 26.67 -46.37 4.06
CA ALA A 299 26.78 -44.96 3.68
C ALA A 299 25.41 -44.26 3.47
N PRO A 300 24.42 -44.93 2.87
CA PRO A 300 23.04 -44.45 2.80
C PRO A 300 22.38 -44.22 4.17
N LEU A 301 22.45 -45.19 5.09
CA LEU A 301 21.90 -45.08 6.45
C LEU A 301 22.55 -43.92 7.24
N ARG A 302 23.88 -43.77 7.16
CA ARG A 302 24.58 -42.61 7.73
C ARG A 302 24.06 -41.28 7.20
N ALA A 303 23.77 -41.21 5.90
CA ALA A 303 23.26 -40.01 5.28
C ALA A 303 21.81 -39.72 5.71
N ALA A 304 20.96 -40.75 5.81
CA ALA A 304 19.59 -40.65 6.30
C ALA A 304 19.55 -40.13 7.75
N ARG A 305 20.33 -40.73 8.66
CA ARG A 305 20.41 -40.29 10.07
C ARG A 305 20.91 -38.86 10.22
N ARG A 306 21.90 -38.44 9.41
CA ARG A 306 22.35 -37.02 9.37
C ARG A 306 21.23 -36.07 8.92
N ARG A 307 20.40 -36.46 7.95
CA ARG A 307 19.26 -35.67 7.50
C ARG A 307 18.18 -35.58 8.59
N ALA A 308 17.88 -36.68 9.27
CA ALA A 308 16.94 -36.72 10.39
C ALA A 308 17.39 -35.81 11.54
N ALA A 309 18.65 -35.92 11.98
CA ALA A 309 19.22 -35.04 13.00
C ALA A 309 19.17 -33.55 12.61
N ALA A 310 19.46 -33.23 11.34
CA ALA A 310 19.34 -31.87 10.84
C ALA A 310 17.89 -31.36 10.81
N ALA A 311 16.92 -32.22 10.47
CA ALA A 311 15.50 -31.92 10.48
C ALA A 311 14.98 -31.69 11.91
N GLU A 312 15.43 -32.51 12.87
CA GLU A 312 15.07 -32.40 14.28
C GLU A 312 15.61 -31.09 14.88
N ALA A 313 16.87 -30.75 14.60
CA ALA A 313 17.44 -29.46 14.99
C ALA A 313 16.67 -28.27 14.36
N ALA A 314 16.18 -28.42 13.13
CA ALA A 314 15.35 -27.41 12.48
C ALA A 314 13.97 -27.28 13.16
N LEU A 315 13.36 -28.39 13.58
CA LEU A 315 12.12 -28.40 14.35
C LEU A 315 12.29 -27.70 15.70
N ARG A 316 13.35 -28.03 16.46
CA ARG A 316 13.68 -27.38 17.74
C ARG A 316 13.80 -25.86 17.58
N ARG A 317 14.53 -25.39 16.57
CA ARG A 317 14.65 -23.94 16.25
C ARG A 317 13.29 -23.31 15.90
N ALA A 318 12.46 -23.98 15.09
CA ALA A 318 11.16 -23.48 14.68
C ALA A 318 10.17 -23.41 15.85
N ALA A 319 10.17 -24.41 16.73
CA ALA A 319 9.37 -24.44 17.95
C ALA A 319 9.75 -23.29 18.90
N GLY A 320 11.04 -23.08 19.14
CA GLY A 320 11.52 -21.96 19.96
C GLY A 320 11.16 -20.59 19.37
N ARG A 321 11.18 -20.44 18.03
CA ARG A 321 10.70 -19.22 17.38
C ARG A 321 9.21 -18.99 17.63
N LEU A 322 8.37 -20.02 17.46
CA LEU A 322 6.93 -19.91 17.70
C LEU A 322 6.63 -19.53 19.16
N GLN A 323 7.34 -20.09 20.12
CA GLN A 323 7.19 -19.74 21.53
C GLN A 323 7.50 -18.26 21.78
N ARG A 324 8.62 -17.75 21.24
CA ARG A 324 8.97 -16.32 21.35
C ARG A 324 7.95 -15.41 20.68
N SER A 325 7.49 -15.74 19.48
CA SER A 325 6.47 -14.95 18.78
C SER A 325 5.15 -14.91 19.55
N LYS A 326 4.72 -16.03 20.15
CA LYS A 326 3.53 -16.07 21.03
C LYS A 326 3.68 -15.17 22.26
N ALA A 327 4.85 -15.21 22.92
CA ALA A 327 5.14 -14.36 24.07
C ALA A 327 5.10 -12.87 23.69
N GLN A 328 5.70 -12.51 22.55
CA GLN A 328 5.65 -11.14 22.02
C GLN A 328 4.21 -10.71 21.70
N MET A 329 3.41 -11.57 21.08
CA MET A 329 2.01 -11.28 20.77
C MET A 329 1.18 -11.02 22.04
N ALA A 330 1.36 -11.86 23.08
CA ALA A 330 0.70 -11.65 24.37
C ALA A 330 1.11 -10.32 25.02
N ARG A 331 2.40 -9.98 24.95
CA ARG A 331 2.95 -8.72 25.44
C ARG A 331 2.34 -7.49 24.71
N VAL A 332 2.25 -7.53 23.38
CA VAL A 332 1.64 -6.45 22.59
C VAL A 332 0.16 -6.26 22.94
N ARG A 333 -0.59 -7.36 23.12
CA ARG A 333 -2.00 -7.31 23.52
C ARG A 333 -2.24 -6.74 24.90
N ARG A 334 -1.28 -6.87 25.81
CA ARG A 334 -1.31 -6.22 27.14
C ARG A 334 -0.87 -4.76 27.11
N GLY A 335 -0.54 -4.20 25.94
CA GLY A 335 -0.04 -2.82 25.81
C GLY A 335 1.41 -2.65 26.29
N GLU A 336 2.12 -3.72 26.62
CA GLU A 336 3.50 -3.72 27.10
C GLU A 336 4.48 -3.49 25.92
N GLY A 337 4.39 -2.38 25.19
CA GLY A 337 5.09 -2.23 23.91
C GLY A 337 5.50 -0.81 23.51
N GLY A 338 5.16 0.18 24.33
CA GLY A 338 5.38 1.59 24.04
C GLY A 338 4.04 2.30 23.83
N GLU A 339 3.93 3.45 24.48
CA GLU A 339 2.80 4.36 24.36
C GLU A 339 2.60 4.75 22.89
N ALA A 340 1.39 4.53 22.36
CA ALA A 340 0.95 5.25 21.18
C ALA A 340 0.75 6.72 21.60
N GLU A 341 1.82 7.53 21.53
CA GLU A 341 1.69 8.98 21.68
C GLU A 341 0.70 9.50 20.62
N GLY A 342 -0.47 9.91 21.09
CA GLY A 342 -1.41 10.81 20.43
C GLY A 342 -2.11 10.25 19.20
N ALA A 343 -3.32 9.73 19.39
CA ALA A 343 -4.34 9.89 18.34
C ALA A 343 -4.41 11.39 18.01
N ALA A 344 -4.19 11.76 16.75
CA ALA A 344 -4.30 13.16 16.33
C ALA A 344 -5.69 13.66 16.76
N ALA A 345 -5.75 14.81 17.43
CA ALA A 345 -7.01 15.42 17.84
C ALA A 345 -7.96 15.51 16.63
N LYS A 346 -9.25 15.24 16.83
CA LYS A 346 -10.28 15.38 15.79
C LYS A 346 -10.15 16.77 15.14
N GLY A 347 -9.91 16.81 13.82
CA GLY A 347 -9.72 18.04 13.05
C GLY A 347 -8.27 18.48 12.82
N ALA A 348 -7.27 17.81 13.39
CA ALA A 348 -5.87 18.11 13.11
C ALA A 348 -5.43 17.60 11.72
N THR A 349 -4.63 18.40 11.02
CA THR A 349 -4.05 18.00 9.71
C THR A 349 -3.24 16.70 9.87
N PRO A 350 -3.46 15.66 9.04
CA PRO A 350 -2.77 14.39 9.20
C PRO A 350 -1.25 14.50 9.05
N PRO A 351 -0.46 13.64 9.73
CA PRO A 351 0.99 13.78 9.79
C PRO A 351 1.69 13.64 8.43
N ASN A 352 1.07 12.94 7.48
CA ASN A 352 1.56 12.73 6.12
C ASN A 352 1.35 13.92 5.17
N PHE A 353 0.60 14.94 5.59
CA PHE A 353 0.47 16.19 4.84
C PHE A 353 1.68 17.07 5.07
N SER A 354 2.00 17.88 4.07
CA SER A 354 3.00 18.93 4.15
C SER A 354 2.43 20.20 4.79
N ARG A 355 3.29 20.94 5.49
CA ARG A 355 3.04 22.33 5.90
C ARG A 355 3.16 23.30 4.72
N ILE A 356 3.68 22.83 3.58
CA ILE A 356 3.71 23.60 2.34
C ILE A 356 2.28 23.69 1.81
N GLY A 357 1.82 24.90 1.54
CA GLY A 357 0.52 25.13 0.90
C GLY A 357 0.49 24.68 -0.55
N ALA A 358 -0.41 25.25 -1.34
CA ALA A 358 -0.44 24.99 -2.78
C ALA A 358 0.92 25.33 -3.41
N LEU A 359 1.46 24.43 -4.24
CA LEU A 359 2.77 24.63 -4.84
C LEU A 359 2.72 25.73 -5.92
N PRO A 360 3.72 26.63 -5.98
CA PRO A 360 3.78 27.63 -7.06
C PRO A 360 3.91 26.97 -8.44
N ARG A 361 3.48 27.65 -9.51
CA ARG A 361 3.65 27.14 -10.87
C ARG A 361 5.15 26.98 -11.21
N GLY A 362 5.46 26.13 -12.18
CA GLY A 362 6.84 25.80 -12.56
C GLY A 362 7.51 24.76 -11.64
N ALA A 363 8.84 24.67 -11.73
CA ALA A 363 9.66 23.69 -11.02
C ALA A 363 10.22 24.23 -9.70
N PRO A 364 10.61 23.37 -8.73
CA PRO A 364 11.15 23.82 -7.45
C PRO A 364 12.34 24.80 -7.54
N SER A 365 13.19 24.68 -8.57
CA SER A 365 14.33 25.58 -8.78
C SER A 365 13.92 27.02 -9.08
N THR A 366 12.72 27.24 -9.63
CA THR A 366 12.22 28.59 -9.96
C THR A 366 11.50 29.25 -8.79
N TRP A 367 11.33 28.55 -7.68
CA TRP A 367 10.55 29.04 -6.53
C TRP A 367 11.36 29.86 -5.53
N ALA A 368 12.65 30.06 -5.74
CA ALA A 368 13.55 30.74 -4.79
C ALA A 368 13.04 32.13 -4.38
N SER A 369 12.48 32.90 -5.32
CA SER A 369 11.90 34.23 -5.09
C SER A 369 10.43 34.21 -4.63
N SER A 370 9.79 33.03 -4.54
CA SER A 370 8.42 32.90 -4.02
C SER A 370 8.40 32.87 -2.49
N ALA A 371 7.26 33.24 -1.89
CA ALA A 371 7.05 33.09 -0.44
C ALA A 371 7.24 31.64 0.03
N THR A 372 6.81 30.67 -0.78
CA THR A 372 7.01 29.24 -0.54
C THR A 372 8.50 28.88 -0.49
N GLY A 373 9.30 29.33 -1.47
CA GLY A 373 10.73 29.03 -1.52
C GLY A 373 11.52 29.64 -0.37
N ARG A 374 11.18 30.88 0.03
CA ARG A 374 11.77 31.54 1.21
C ARG A 374 11.45 30.81 2.51
N ARG A 375 10.19 30.38 2.71
CA ARG A 375 9.75 29.68 3.92
C ARG A 375 10.21 28.22 3.98
N PHE A 376 10.36 27.57 2.83
CA PHE A 376 10.67 26.14 2.72
C PHE A 376 11.92 25.87 1.85
N PRO A 377 13.09 26.39 2.20
CA PRO A 377 14.27 26.37 1.31
C PRO A 377 14.80 24.96 0.98
N ARG A 378 14.52 23.94 1.80
CA ARG A 378 14.93 22.56 1.50
C ARG A 378 14.13 21.96 0.33
N LEU A 379 12.93 22.48 0.05
CA LEU A 379 12.07 22.06 -1.06
C LEU A 379 12.74 22.36 -2.41
N LEU A 380 13.47 23.48 -2.50
CA LEU A 380 14.17 23.92 -3.72
C LEU A 380 15.22 22.89 -4.21
N ARG A 381 15.67 22.00 -3.30
CA ARG A 381 16.64 20.94 -3.61
C ARG A 381 15.98 19.63 -4.05
N ALA A 382 14.66 19.53 -3.97
CA ALA A 382 13.90 18.36 -4.40
C ALA A 382 13.60 18.45 -5.90
N ARG A 383 13.46 17.29 -6.55
CA ARG A 383 12.99 17.24 -7.94
C ARG A 383 11.49 16.96 -7.96
N CYS A 384 10.77 17.66 -8.82
CA CYS A 384 9.35 17.47 -9.05
C CYS A 384 9.16 16.79 -10.41
N ALA A 385 8.35 15.74 -10.47
CA ALA A 385 7.77 15.27 -11.72
C ALA A 385 6.36 15.80 -11.88
N GLU A 386 5.91 16.05 -13.10
CA GLU A 386 4.52 16.43 -13.39
C GLU A 386 3.88 15.46 -14.37
N VAL A 387 2.59 15.20 -14.19
CA VAL A 387 1.76 14.45 -15.13
C VAL A 387 0.33 14.94 -15.09
N THR A 388 -0.27 15.14 -16.26
CA THR A 388 -1.69 15.41 -16.40
C THR A 388 -2.39 14.13 -16.85
N LEU A 389 -3.46 13.77 -16.17
CA LEU A 389 -4.37 12.69 -16.55
C LEU A 389 -5.62 13.28 -17.18
N GLU A 390 -6.06 12.64 -18.26
CA GLU A 390 -7.36 12.83 -18.90
C GLU A 390 -8.29 11.65 -18.56
N ALA A 391 -9.58 11.79 -18.85
CA ALA A 391 -10.54 10.71 -18.67
C ALA A 391 -10.06 9.42 -19.40
N GLY A 392 -10.18 8.28 -18.72
CA GLY A 392 -9.69 6.98 -19.17
C GLY A 392 -8.20 6.73 -18.89
N ASN A 393 -7.43 7.74 -18.49
CA ASN A 393 -6.04 7.55 -18.08
C ASN A 393 -5.95 7.07 -16.63
N MET A 394 -4.86 6.40 -16.29
CA MET A 394 -4.57 5.98 -14.93
C MET A 394 -3.17 6.40 -14.49
N LEU A 395 -2.94 6.49 -13.18
CA LEU A 395 -1.63 6.69 -12.59
C LEU A 395 -1.41 5.63 -11.52
N TYR A 396 -0.40 4.80 -11.71
CA TYR A 396 0.16 4.03 -10.60
C TYR A 396 1.15 4.90 -9.85
N LEU A 397 0.88 5.08 -8.56
CA LEU A 397 1.65 5.86 -7.62
C LEU A 397 2.05 4.97 -6.43
N PRO A 398 3.34 4.60 -6.31
CA PRO A 398 3.80 3.76 -5.21
C PRO A 398 3.65 4.47 -3.86
N CYS A 399 3.43 3.70 -2.79
CA CYS A 399 3.40 4.18 -1.40
C CYS A 399 4.58 5.11 -1.07
N GLY A 400 4.25 6.19 -0.35
CA GLY A 400 5.17 7.21 0.15
C GLY A 400 5.59 8.27 -0.87
N TRP A 401 5.19 8.15 -2.14
CA TRP A 401 5.43 9.22 -3.10
C TRP A 401 4.56 10.42 -2.73
N PHE A 402 5.22 11.55 -2.51
CA PHE A 402 4.53 12.79 -2.21
C PHE A 402 3.89 13.31 -3.48
N HIS A 403 2.67 13.80 -3.37
CA HIS A 403 1.90 14.29 -4.47
C HIS A 403 1.02 15.47 -4.09
N GLU A 404 0.87 16.39 -5.03
CA GLU A 404 -0.18 17.41 -5.04
C GLU A 404 -1.06 17.18 -6.27
N VAL A 405 -2.37 17.16 -6.08
CA VAL A 405 -3.35 16.99 -7.16
C VAL A 405 -4.10 18.29 -7.34
N THR A 406 -4.06 18.85 -8.55
CA THR A 406 -4.95 19.94 -8.95
C THR A 406 -6.09 19.38 -9.80
N SER A 407 -7.33 19.71 -9.45
CA SER A 407 -8.53 19.38 -10.22
C SER A 407 -9.25 20.65 -10.65
N ALA A 408 -9.86 20.65 -11.83
CA ALA A 408 -10.67 21.76 -12.36
C ALA A 408 -11.95 21.20 -12.99
N GLY A 409 -13.05 21.96 -12.92
CA GLY A 409 -14.35 21.54 -13.44
C GLY A 409 -14.94 20.35 -12.67
N ASP A 410 -15.81 19.60 -13.33
CA ASP A 410 -16.38 18.36 -12.79
C ASP A 410 -15.39 17.21 -12.96
N HIS A 411 -15.16 16.46 -11.89
CA HIS A 411 -14.26 15.32 -11.93
C HIS A 411 -14.81 14.12 -11.16
N CYS A 412 -14.56 12.96 -11.74
CA CYS A 412 -14.86 11.66 -11.15
C CYS A 412 -13.65 10.75 -11.33
N ALA A 413 -13.24 10.09 -10.27
CA ALA A 413 -12.16 9.13 -10.31
C ALA A 413 -12.43 7.97 -9.37
N LEU A 414 -11.86 6.81 -9.69
CA LEU A 414 -11.75 5.67 -8.81
C LEU A 414 -10.29 5.53 -8.42
N ASN A 415 -9.99 5.14 -7.19
CA ASN A 415 -8.63 4.72 -6.88
C ASN A 415 -8.63 3.38 -6.15
N TYR A 416 -7.62 2.58 -6.45
CA TYR A 416 -7.34 1.35 -5.74
C TYR A 416 -6.13 1.56 -4.86
N TRP A 417 -6.32 1.45 -3.55
CA TRP A 417 -5.22 1.34 -2.60
C TRP A 417 -4.88 -0.12 -2.37
N PHE A 418 -3.59 -0.43 -2.41
CA PHE A 418 -3.04 -1.74 -2.11
C PHE A 418 -2.06 -1.63 -0.95
N HIS A 419 -2.00 -2.67 -0.12
CA HIS A 419 -0.91 -2.79 0.85
C HIS A 419 0.43 -2.83 0.11
N PRO A 420 1.41 -1.98 0.48
CA PRO A 420 2.64 -1.87 -0.27
C PRO A 420 3.47 -3.15 -0.12
N PRO A 421 3.92 -3.78 -1.21
CA PRO A 421 4.74 -4.97 -1.12
C PRO A 421 6.08 -4.63 -0.46
N ASP A 422 6.58 -5.55 0.37
CA ASP A 422 7.84 -5.40 1.10
C ASP A 422 8.87 -6.49 0.74
N THR A 423 8.57 -7.24 -0.33
CA THR A 423 9.50 -8.07 -1.08
C THR A 423 9.60 -7.62 -2.54
N GLY A 424 10.64 -8.06 -3.24
CA GLY A 424 10.78 -7.88 -4.69
C GLY A 424 10.20 -9.03 -5.52
N GLN A 425 9.47 -9.97 -4.93
CA GLN A 425 9.06 -11.22 -5.57
C GLN A 425 7.59 -11.19 -5.99
N TYR A 426 7.31 -11.35 -7.28
CA TYR A 426 5.93 -11.35 -7.80
C TYR A 426 5.05 -12.41 -7.12
N LYS A 427 5.49 -13.66 -6.99
CA LYS A 427 4.66 -14.73 -6.41
C LYS A 427 4.46 -14.58 -4.88
N ARG A 428 5.30 -13.78 -4.21
CA ARG A 428 5.30 -13.60 -2.76
C ARG A 428 5.63 -12.15 -2.40
N PRO A 429 4.74 -11.19 -2.75
CA PRO A 429 5.04 -9.76 -2.64
C PRO A 429 5.18 -9.25 -1.20
N TYR A 430 4.70 -10.04 -0.22
CA TYR A 430 4.74 -9.72 1.19
C TYR A 430 5.55 -10.73 2.00
N ARG A 431 6.30 -10.26 3.02
CA ARG A 431 7.01 -11.11 3.97
C ARG A 431 6.06 -11.89 4.86
N ALA A 432 5.00 -11.24 5.32
CA ALA A 432 3.88 -11.84 6.08
C ALA A 432 2.93 -12.62 5.16
N ALA A 433 3.45 -13.54 4.35
CA ALA A 433 2.73 -14.18 3.26
C ALA A 433 1.47 -14.94 3.73
N LYS A 434 1.53 -15.59 4.90
CA LYS A 434 0.38 -16.31 5.48
C LYS A 434 -0.73 -15.35 5.94
N PHE A 435 -0.36 -14.23 6.56
CA PHE A 435 -1.31 -13.21 6.99
C PHE A 435 -2.04 -12.62 5.78
N TRP A 436 -1.29 -12.13 4.79
CA TRP A 436 -1.87 -11.50 3.59
C TRP A 436 -2.66 -12.46 2.71
N LYS A 437 -2.26 -13.75 2.65
CA LYS A 437 -3.07 -14.78 1.97
C LYS A 437 -4.44 -14.94 2.65
N ARG A 438 -4.45 -15.09 3.98
CA ARG A 438 -5.68 -15.22 4.76
C ARG A 438 -6.56 -13.98 4.59
N GLU A 439 -5.95 -12.80 4.61
CA GLU A 439 -6.66 -11.53 4.48
C GLU A 439 -7.29 -11.37 3.09
N TRP A 440 -6.55 -11.73 2.03
CA TRP A 440 -7.11 -11.71 0.68
C TRP A 440 -8.27 -12.70 0.50
N GLU A 441 -8.18 -13.88 1.11
CA GLU A 441 -9.28 -14.85 1.11
C GLU A 441 -10.51 -14.33 1.88
N ARG A 442 -10.30 -13.61 2.99
CA ARG A 442 -11.36 -12.94 3.75
C ARG A 442 -12.07 -11.89 2.90
N ILE A 443 -11.31 -10.99 2.26
CA ILE A 443 -11.84 -9.92 1.39
C ILE A 443 -12.69 -10.49 0.25
N LYS A 444 -12.23 -11.56 -0.42
CA LYS A 444 -12.97 -12.20 -1.51
C LYS A 444 -14.31 -12.76 -1.03
N ARG A 445 -14.31 -13.53 0.07
CA ARG A 445 -15.54 -14.12 0.63
C ARG A 445 -16.53 -13.04 1.05
N TYR A 446 -16.06 -11.97 1.70
CA TYR A 446 -16.92 -10.86 2.08
C TYR A 446 -17.54 -10.18 0.85
N SER A 447 -16.75 -9.94 -0.20
CA SER A 447 -17.27 -9.36 -1.44
C SER A 447 -18.25 -10.29 -2.17
N GLU A 448 -18.08 -11.60 -2.11
CA GLU A 448 -19.03 -12.56 -2.65
C GLU A 448 -20.35 -12.50 -1.87
N HIS A 449 -20.28 -12.54 -0.54
CA HIS A 449 -21.45 -12.44 0.33
C HIS A 449 -22.24 -11.12 0.14
N GLN A 450 -21.55 -9.97 0.02
CA GLN A 450 -22.20 -8.69 -0.27
C GLN A 450 -22.92 -8.67 -1.62
N ARG A 451 -22.46 -9.46 -2.60
CA ARG A 451 -23.12 -9.59 -3.90
C ARG A 451 -24.38 -10.45 -3.84
N GLU A 452 -24.42 -11.42 -2.91
CA GLU A 452 -25.58 -12.30 -2.70
C GLU A 452 -26.67 -11.63 -1.84
N VAL A 453 -26.29 -10.84 -0.83
CA VAL A 453 -27.25 -10.17 0.08
C VAL A 453 -27.75 -8.84 -0.49
N GLY A 454 -26.99 -8.21 -1.39
CA GLY A 454 -27.33 -6.94 -2.04
C GLY A 454 -28.18 -7.05 -3.32
N SER A 455 -28.51 -8.27 -3.76
CA SER A 455 -29.50 -8.55 -4.81
C SER A 455 -30.91 -8.53 -4.22
#